data_AF-A0A096MB91-F1
#
_entry.id   AF-A0A096MB91-F1
#
_cell.length_a   1.000
_cell.length_b   1.000
_cell.length_c   1.000
_cell.angle_alpha   90.00
_cell.angle_beta   90.00
_cell.angle_gamma   90.00
#
_symmetry.space_group_name_H-M   'P 1'
#
loop_
_entity.id
_entity.type
_entity.pdbx_description
1 polymer ?
#
loop_
_entity_poly.entity_id
_entity_poly.type
_entity_poly.pdbx_seq_one_letter_code
_entity_poly.pdbx_strand_id
1 'polypeptide(L)'
;LPPTRKSELLNTISTSELSQFLNQPGAISNSSDICIIFSNYNNTPSFLENEDVPDDVRRIILPCVWPLALNSNRRSEVDLWFNVRLRNYLRFLTKDLISFNKVQNSSCLAFQKLVFFMGKIFTYTSSEFGQEDVYTTIRSFLKAGSGARCYNPSDPELNSTSWFVSYIGSFVTFITLDDLTSFISISQLEIFLEDNSNLELFNNTAISKYVTGYYITQLYAFNPNFSLFKLPGSLLCSSDIPSSVFSSLTESETMVILEKLKTFCNGTEDPEVSAALTSTIKTFTKETF
;
A
#
# COMPACT_ATOMS: atom_id res chain seq x y z
N LEU A 1 10.88 -26.47 33.62
CA LEU A 1 9.40 -26.55 33.68
C LEU A 1 8.85 -26.93 32.31
N PRO A 2 7.85 -27.83 32.24
CA PRO A 2 7.08 -28.07 31.02
C PRO A 2 6.44 -26.76 30.50
N PRO A 3 6.24 -26.58 29.17
CA PRO A 3 5.69 -25.35 28.60
C PRO A 3 4.33 -24.95 29.18
N THR A 4 3.43 -25.93 29.38
CA THR A 4 2.08 -25.71 29.95
C THR A 4 2.12 -25.09 31.34
N ARG A 5 3.00 -25.56 32.22
CA ARG A 5 3.14 -25.01 33.58
C ARG A 5 3.73 -23.60 33.62
N LYS A 6 4.48 -23.18 32.58
CA LYS A 6 5.00 -21.80 32.49
C LYS A 6 3.87 -20.82 32.19
N SER A 7 2.99 -21.16 31.25
CA SER A 7 1.82 -20.33 30.93
C SER A 7 0.86 -20.22 32.13
N GLU A 8 0.56 -21.32 32.82
CA GLU A 8 -0.28 -21.29 34.02
C GLU A 8 0.26 -20.33 35.09
N LEU A 9 1.57 -20.35 35.35
CA LEU A 9 2.20 -19.48 36.34
C LEU A 9 2.31 -18.01 35.88
N LEU A 10 2.59 -17.76 34.61
CA LEU A 10 2.58 -16.38 34.10
C LEU A 10 1.19 -15.76 34.17
N ASN A 11 0.15 -16.55 33.95
CA ASN A 11 -1.24 -16.08 33.96
C ASN A 11 -1.82 -15.87 35.37
N THR A 12 -1.08 -16.17 36.44
CA THR A 12 -1.45 -15.73 37.79
C THR A 12 -1.01 -14.30 38.09
N ILE A 13 -0.14 -13.72 37.26
CA ILE A 13 0.40 -12.37 37.41
C ILE A 13 -0.55 -11.38 36.70
N SER A 14 -0.86 -10.26 37.34
CA SER A 14 -1.63 -9.17 36.73
C SER A 14 -0.79 -8.37 35.73
N THR A 15 -1.43 -7.60 34.85
CA THR A 15 -0.71 -6.75 33.88
C THR A 15 0.19 -5.73 34.59
N SER A 16 -0.27 -5.17 35.71
CA SER A 16 0.47 -4.18 36.47
C SER A 16 1.66 -4.78 37.23
N GLU A 17 1.54 -5.99 37.77
CA GLU A 17 2.67 -6.70 38.38
C GLU A 17 3.73 -7.05 37.32
N LEU A 18 3.32 -7.48 36.12
CA LEU A 18 4.24 -7.71 35.02
C LEU A 18 4.94 -6.41 34.59
N SER A 19 4.21 -5.30 34.55
CA SER A 19 4.75 -3.97 34.21
C SER A 19 5.81 -3.54 35.24
N GLN A 20 5.48 -3.67 36.53
CA GLN A 20 6.42 -3.39 37.63
C GLN A 20 7.68 -4.26 37.54
N PHE A 21 7.56 -5.54 37.19
CA PHE A 21 8.70 -6.44 37.00
C PHE A 21 9.60 -5.98 35.84
N LEU A 22 9.01 -5.69 34.68
CA LEU A 22 9.76 -5.27 33.48
C LEU A 22 10.48 -3.93 33.67
N ASN A 23 9.97 -3.08 34.55
CA ASN A 23 10.57 -1.79 34.89
C ASN A 23 11.73 -1.89 35.91
N GLN A 24 12.02 -3.07 36.46
CA GLN A 24 13.14 -3.24 37.39
C GLN A 24 14.49 -3.24 36.66
N PRO A 25 15.56 -2.69 37.27
CA PRO A 25 16.91 -2.77 36.72
C PRO A 25 17.33 -4.21 36.42
N GLY A 26 17.76 -4.47 35.19
CA GLY A 26 18.23 -5.79 34.74
C GLY A 26 17.15 -6.77 34.30
N ALA A 27 15.85 -6.47 34.49
CA ALA A 27 14.76 -7.34 34.06
C ALA A 27 14.71 -7.55 32.53
N ILE A 28 15.12 -6.53 31.78
CA ILE A 28 15.14 -6.53 30.31
C ILE A 28 16.51 -6.90 29.70
N SER A 29 17.43 -7.44 30.50
CA SER A 29 18.80 -7.78 30.04
C SER A 29 18.85 -8.88 28.98
N ASN A 30 17.85 -9.77 28.93
CA ASN A 30 17.75 -10.84 27.94
C ASN A 30 16.42 -10.73 27.17
N SER A 31 16.50 -10.25 25.92
CA SER A 31 15.32 -10.09 25.04
C SER A 31 14.60 -11.42 24.74
N SER A 32 15.31 -12.55 24.75
CA SER A 32 14.71 -13.86 24.49
C SER A 32 13.75 -14.26 25.60
N ASP A 33 14.08 -13.95 26.85
CA ASP A 33 13.23 -14.25 28.00
C ASP A 33 11.95 -13.40 27.97
N ILE A 34 12.06 -12.14 27.54
CA ILE A 34 10.90 -11.26 27.34
C ILE A 34 9.95 -11.84 26.28
N CYS A 35 10.48 -12.34 25.17
CA CYS A 35 9.64 -12.96 24.15
C CYS A 35 8.96 -14.25 24.63
N ILE A 36 9.63 -15.02 25.50
CA ILE A 36 9.01 -16.19 26.15
C ILE A 36 7.85 -15.75 27.05
N ILE A 37 7.97 -14.65 27.79
CA ILE A 37 6.87 -14.12 28.60
C ILE A 37 5.67 -13.78 27.73
N PHE A 38 5.84 -12.91 26.73
CA PHE A 38 4.72 -12.43 25.91
C PHE A 38 4.10 -13.53 25.02
N SER A 39 4.85 -14.56 24.66
CA SER A 39 4.29 -15.72 23.94
C SER A 39 3.47 -16.66 24.82
N ASN A 40 3.60 -16.60 26.15
CA ASN A 40 2.92 -17.49 27.09
C ASN A 40 1.92 -16.76 28.02
N TYR A 41 1.83 -15.43 27.91
CA TYR A 41 0.97 -14.59 28.75
C TYR A 41 -0.33 -14.22 28.03
N ASN A 42 -1.47 -14.72 28.53
CA ASN A 42 -2.78 -14.58 27.89
C ASN A 42 -3.27 -13.13 27.89
N ASN A 43 -2.90 -12.34 28.90
CA ASN A 43 -3.28 -10.94 29.01
C ASN A 43 -2.32 -9.99 28.27
N THR A 44 -1.51 -10.51 27.33
CA THR A 44 -0.64 -9.69 26.46
C THR A 44 -1.41 -8.56 25.78
N PRO A 45 -2.61 -8.76 25.17
CA PRO A 45 -3.37 -7.66 24.60
C PRO A 45 -3.66 -6.55 25.63
N SER A 46 -4.21 -6.92 26.79
CA SER A 46 -4.54 -5.95 27.85
C SER A 46 -3.32 -5.22 28.38
N PHE A 47 -2.18 -5.92 28.51
CA PHE A 47 -0.91 -5.31 28.91
C PHE A 47 -0.48 -4.23 27.91
N LEU A 48 -0.45 -4.57 26.62
CA LEU A 48 0.01 -3.65 25.57
C LEU A 48 -0.90 -2.41 25.45
N GLU A 49 -2.20 -2.59 25.70
CA GLU A 49 -3.20 -1.53 25.63
C GLU A 49 -3.16 -0.58 26.84
N ASN A 50 -2.95 -1.11 28.05
CA ASN A 50 -3.22 -0.36 29.29
C ASN A 50 -1.98 -0.02 30.12
N GLU A 51 -0.87 -0.76 29.98
CA GLU A 51 0.31 -0.56 30.82
C GLU A 51 1.28 0.47 30.20
N ASP A 52 1.71 1.43 31.03
CA ASP A 52 2.74 2.40 30.66
C ASP A 52 4.11 1.89 31.11
N VAL A 53 4.96 1.55 30.15
CA VAL A 53 6.35 1.12 30.38
C VAL A 53 7.32 2.07 29.68
N PRO A 54 8.54 2.27 30.21
CA PRO A 54 9.57 3.11 29.60
C PRO A 54 9.93 2.71 28.15
N ASP A 55 10.50 3.65 27.40
CA ASP A 55 10.77 3.48 25.96
C ASP A 55 11.77 2.37 25.62
N ASP A 56 12.76 2.15 26.47
CA ASP A 56 13.71 1.03 26.38
C ASP A 56 12.99 -0.32 26.55
N VAL A 57 12.03 -0.40 27.48
CA VAL A 57 11.19 -1.59 27.65
C VAL A 57 10.31 -1.80 26.41
N ARG A 58 9.66 -0.76 25.88
CA ARG A 58 8.84 -0.85 24.67
C ARG A 58 9.61 -1.36 23.46
N ARG A 59 10.85 -0.90 23.28
CA ARG A 59 11.76 -1.34 22.20
C ARG A 59 12.06 -2.84 22.27
N ILE A 60 12.08 -3.42 23.47
CA ILE A 60 12.35 -4.84 23.68
C ILE A 60 11.08 -5.68 23.53
N ILE A 61 9.93 -5.16 23.96
CA ILE A 61 8.63 -5.84 23.82
C ILE A 61 8.21 -5.94 22.35
N LEU A 62 8.34 -4.85 21.59
CA LEU A 62 7.81 -4.77 20.22
C LEU A 62 8.24 -5.96 19.32
N PRO A 63 9.53 -6.31 19.20
CA PRO A 63 9.96 -7.47 18.42
C PRO A 63 9.29 -8.80 18.82
N CYS A 64 8.96 -8.97 20.09
CA CYS A 64 8.36 -10.19 20.61
C CYS A 64 6.89 -10.35 20.19
N VAL A 65 6.14 -9.24 20.14
CA VAL A 65 4.71 -9.24 19.83
C VAL A 65 4.42 -8.90 18.37
N TRP A 66 5.40 -8.36 17.64
CA TRP A 66 5.26 -7.97 16.23
C TRP A 66 4.78 -9.12 15.32
N PRO A 67 5.31 -10.36 15.43
CA PRO A 67 4.81 -11.48 14.64
C PRO A 67 3.32 -11.80 14.90
N LEU A 68 2.81 -11.53 16.11
CA LEU A 68 1.40 -11.78 16.44
C LEU A 68 0.47 -10.82 15.68
N ALA A 69 0.88 -9.56 15.56
CA ALA A 69 0.18 -8.56 14.76
C ALA A 69 0.24 -8.91 13.27
N LEU A 70 1.41 -9.28 12.76
CA LEU A 70 1.61 -9.63 11.35
C LEU A 70 0.87 -10.90 10.91
N ASN A 71 0.71 -11.88 11.80
CA ASN A 71 0.01 -13.14 11.47
C ASN A 71 -1.51 -13.05 11.62
N SER A 72 -2.05 -11.94 12.15
CA SER A 72 -3.49 -11.76 12.34
C SER A 72 -4.21 -11.71 10.99
N ASN A 73 -5.21 -12.57 10.79
CA ASN A 73 -5.87 -12.81 9.51
C ASN A 73 -7.34 -12.33 9.45
N ARG A 74 -7.76 -11.51 10.41
CA ARG A 74 -9.09 -10.87 10.45
C ARG A 74 -8.90 -9.37 10.52
N ARG A 75 -9.60 -8.60 9.69
CA ARG A 75 -9.42 -7.14 9.64
C ARG A 75 -9.66 -6.47 10.99
N SER A 76 -10.68 -6.90 11.74
CA SER A 76 -10.94 -6.38 13.09
C SER A 76 -9.77 -6.61 14.06
N GLU A 77 -9.14 -7.78 14.02
CA GLU A 77 -7.97 -8.07 14.88
C GLU A 77 -6.74 -7.29 14.43
N VAL A 78 -6.51 -7.18 13.12
CA VAL A 78 -5.43 -6.35 12.56
C VAL A 78 -5.59 -4.89 12.99
N ASP A 79 -6.81 -4.36 12.92
CA ASP A 79 -7.10 -3.00 13.38
C ASP A 79 -6.87 -2.82 14.87
N LEU A 80 -7.27 -3.78 15.72
CA LEU A 80 -6.97 -3.75 17.15
C LEU A 80 -5.45 -3.75 17.42
N TRP A 81 -4.69 -4.57 16.69
CA TRP A 81 -3.23 -4.62 16.82
C TRP A 81 -2.58 -3.27 16.51
N PHE A 82 -2.89 -2.67 15.37
CA PHE A 82 -2.22 -1.44 14.93
C PHE A 82 -2.75 -0.17 15.59
N ASN A 83 -4.06 -0.09 15.84
CA ASN A 83 -4.69 1.15 16.31
C ASN A 83 -4.75 1.24 17.85
N VAL A 84 -4.74 0.09 18.55
CA VAL A 84 -4.92 0.03 20.01
C VAL A 84 -3.67 -0.57 20.67
N ARG A 85 -3.42 -1.88 20.49
CA ARG A 85 -2.40 -2.65 21.22
C ARG A 85 -1.00 -2.10 21.00
N LEU A 86 -0.60 -1.86 19.75
CA LEU A 86 0.76 -1.42 19.42
C LEU A 86 0.88 0.10 19.25
N ARG A 87 -0.18 0.88 19.50
CA ARG A 87 -0.19 2.32 19.23
C ARG A 87 1.03 3.05 19.80
N ASN A 88 1.43 2.73 21.04
CA ASN A 88 2.57 3.34 21.73
C ASN A 88 3.91 2.65 21.42
N TYR A 89 3.89 1.54 20.70
CA TYR A 89 5.06 0.72 20.37
C TYR A 89 5.53 0.95 18.93
N LEU A 90 4.63 1.19 17.97
CA LEU A 90 4.96 1.25 16.55
C LEU A 90 5.98 2.34 16.17
N ARG A 91 6.15 3.39 16.98
CA ARG A 91 7.21 4.40 16.79
C ARG A 91 8.64 3.84 16.95
N PHE A 92 8.78 2.65 17.54
CA PHE A 92 10.04 1.95 17.74
C PHE A 92 10.31 0.86 16.71
N LEU A 93 9.53 0.83 15.62
CA LEU A 93 9.86 -0.06 14.50
C LEU A 93 11.27 0.24 14.00
N THR A 94 11.98 -0.83 13.67
CA THR A 94 13.34 -0.83 13.14
C THR A 94 13.32 -1.31 11.69
N LYS A 95 14.39 -1.03 10.95
CA LYS A 95 14.65 -1.54 9.61
C LYS A 95 14.62 -3.07 9.58
N ASP A 96 15.07 -3.74 10.65
CA ASP A 96 14.94 -5.20 10.77
C ASP A 96 13.47 -5.63 10.87
N LEU A 97 12.68 -5.00 11.74
CA LEU A 97 11.27 -5.36 11.97
C LEU A 97 10.37 -5.15 10.75
N ILE A 98 10.72 -4.19 9.89
CA ILE A 98 10.01 -3.96 8.63
C ILE A 98 10.63 -4.71 7.45
N SER A 99 11.76 -5.41 7.63
CA SER A 99 12.42 -6.10 6.52
C SER A 99 11.57 -7.22 5.94
N PHE A 100 11.82 -7.56 4.67
CA PHE A 100 11.16 -8.67 3.99
C PHE A 100 11.18 -9.97 4.81
N ASN A 101 12.31 -10.30 5.45
CA ASN A 101 12.44 -11.53 6.25
C ASN A 101 11.43 -11.60 7.40
N LYS A 102 11.07 -10.46 8.00
CA LYS A 102 10.10 -10.39 9.09
C LYS A 102 8.65 -10.37 8.60
N VAL A 103 8.39 -9.77 7.45
CA VAL A 103 7.01 -9.55 6.96
C VAL A 103 6.57 -10.52 5.88
N GLN A 104 7.46 -11.33 5.31
CA GLN A 104 7.17 -12.25 4.19
C GLN A 104 5.99 -13.21 4.45
N ASN A 105 5.79 -13.60 5.71
CA ASN A 105 4.74 -14.54 6.15
C ASN A 105 3.54 -13.82 6.79
N SER A 106 3.52 -12.49 6.79
CA SER A 106 2.37 -11.74 7.28
C SER A 106 1.11 -12.08 6.48
N SER A 107 -0.05 -12.01 7.14
CA SER A 107 -1.32 -12.09 6.44
C SER A 107 -1.46 -10.90 5.49
N CYS A 108 -2.21 -11.09 4.41
CA CYS A 108 -2.48 -10.03 3.45
C CYS A 108 -3.11 -8.78 4.10
N LEU A 109 -4.04 -8.99 5.04
CA LEU A 109 -4.71 -7.91 5.76
C LEU A 109 -3.74 -7.15 6.68
N ALA A 110 -2.87 -7.87 7.39
CA ALA A 110 -1.86 -7.25 8.23
C ALA A 110 -0.83 -6.48 7.40
N PHE A 111 -0.45 -7.02 6.23
CA PHE A 111 0.47 -6.34 5.33
C PHE A 111 -0.14 -5.06 4.73
N GLN A 112 -1.39 -5.10 4.27
CA GLN A 112 -2.12 -3.89 3.83
C GLN A 112 -2.16 -2.84 4.93
N LYS A 113 -2.43 -3.25 6.18
CA LYS A 113 -2.44 -2.33 7.34
C LYS A 113 -1.06 -1.74 7.62
N LEU A 114 0.00 -2.55 7.51
CA LEU A 114 1.38 -2.09 7.63
C LEU A 114 1.71 -1.04 6.56
N VAL A 115 1.39 -1.30 5.29
CA VAL A 115 1.60 -0.34 4.19
C VAL A 115 0.85 0.96 4.47
N PHE A 116 -0.43 0.89 4.85
CA PHE A 116 -1.21 2.06 5.21
C PHE A 116 -0.58 2.85 6.37
N PHE A 117 -0.22 2.15 7.45
CA PHE A 117 0.38 2.78 8.62
C PHE A 117 1.70 3.48 8.25
N MET A 118 2.60 2.81 7.53
CA MET A 118 3.87 3.38 7.07
C MET A 118 3.68 4.55 6.11
N GLY A 119 2.62 4.51 5.31
CA GLY A 119 2.35 5.50 4.28
C GLY A 119 1.60 6.74 4.76
N LYS A 120 0.88 6.67 5.89
CA LYS A 120 -0.03 7.74 6.33
C LYS A 120 0.14 8.17 7.79
N ILE A 121 0.68 7.30 8.64
CA ILE A 121 0.69 7.52 10.11
C ILE A 121 2.12 7.56 10.65
N PHE A 122 3.03 6.73 10.14
CA PHE A 122 4.39 6.63 10.66
C PHE A 122 5.20 7.90 10.40
N THR A 123 5.88 8.38 11.44
CA THR A 123 6.79 9.52 11.35
C THR A 123 8.21 9.01 11.18
N TYR A 124 8.85 9.36 10.06
CA TYR A 124 10.22 8.94 9.74
C TYR A 124 11.30 9.77 10.44
N THR A 125 10.93 10.82 11.17
CA THR A 125 11.88 11.64 11.96
C THR A 125 12.59 10.79 13.00
N SER A 126 13.92 10.78 12.97
CA SER A 126 14.77 9.96 13.87
C SER A 126 14.58 8.43 13.71
N SER A 127 13.95 7.99 12.62
CA SER A 127 13.90 6.58 12.22
C SER A 127 15.24 6.14 11.61
N GLU A 128 15.59 4.87 11.77
CA GLU A 128 16.75 4.25 11.10
C GLU A 128 16.48 3.80 9.65
N PHE A 129 15.27 4.01 9.16
CA PHE A 129 14.84 3.70 7.79
C PHE A 129 13.92 4.78 7.22
N GLY A 130 13.87 4.87 5.89
CA GLY A 130 13.03 5.82 5.14
C GLY A 130 11.92 5.16 4.32
N GLN A 131 11.17 5.97 3.57
CA GLN A 131 10.09 5.47 2.70
C GLN A 131 10.61 4.51 1.61
N GLU A 132 11.83 4.71 1.12
CA GLU A 132 12.46 3.83 0.11
C GLU A 132 12.75 2.43 0.67
N ASP A 133 13.12 2.32 1.96
CA ASP A 133 13.29 1.03 2.63
C ASP A 133 11.95 0.30 2.77
N VAL A 134 10.88 1.04 3.06
CA VAL A 134 9.51 0.50 3.11
C VAL A 134 9.08 0.03 1.71
N TYR A 135 9.31 0.83 0.68
CA TYR A 135 9.01 0.42 -0.70
C TYR A 135 9.80 -0.82 -1.12
N THR A 136 11.09 -0.90 -0.74
CA THR A 136 11.92 -2.09 -0.98
C THR A 136 11.32 -3.36 -0.37
N THR A 137 10.77 -3.23 0.83
CA THR A 137 10.05 -4.32 1.51
C THR A 137 8.76 -4.67 0.78
N ILE A 138 7.95 -3.67 0.41
CA ILE A 138 6.72 -3.85 -0.36
C ILE A 138 7.00 -4.59 -1.66
N ARG A 139 7.97 -4.11 -2.43
CA ARG A 139 8.42 -4.75 -3.67
C ARG A 139 8.79 -6.22 -3.45
N SER A 140 9.59 -6.52 -2.42
CA SER A 140 10.01 -7.89 -2.11
C SER A 140 8.84 -8.77 -1.71
N PHE A 141 7.91 -8.24 -0.90
CA PHE A 141 6.69 -8.94 -0.50
C PHE A 141 5.83 -9.28 -1.72
N LEU A 142 5.55 -8.32 -2.60
CA LEU A 142 4.73 -8.53 -3.77
C LEU A 142 5.36 -9.51 -4.77
N LYS A 143 6.69 -9.41 -5.02
CA LYS A 143 7.45 -10.31 -5.91
C LYS A 143 7.54 -11.75 -5.42
N ALA A 144 7.41 -12.01 -4.12
CA ALA A 144 7.53 -13.36 -3.56
C ALA A 144 6.26 -14.23 -3.75
N GLY A 145 5.16 -13.67 -4.25
CA GLY A 145 3.96 -14.42 -4.60
C GLY A 145 3.88 -14.78 -6.08
N SER A 146 2.88 -15.57 -6.46
CA SER A 146 2.50 -15.76 -7.86
C SER A 146 1.35 -14.83 -8.22
N GLY A 147 1.43 -14.18 -9.37
CA GLY A 147 0.40 -13.26 -9.82
C GLY A 147 0.20 -12.07 -8.88
N ALA A 148 -0.97 -11.44 -8.93
CA ALA A 148 -1.36 -10.38 -7.99
C ALA A 148 -1.46 -10.94 -6.56
N ARG A 149 -0.32 -10.92 -5.83
CA ARG A 149 -0.24 -11.46 -4.48
C ARG A 149 -1.35 -10.87 -3.61
N CYS A 150 -1.99 -11.72 -2.82
CA CYS A 150 -3.07 -11.32 -1.91
C CYS A 150 -4.35 -10.77 -2.55
N TYR A 151 -4.56 -11.01 -3.85
CA TYR A 151 -5.85 -10.83 -4.48
C TYR A 151 -6.58 -12.16 -4.59
N ASN A 152 -7.83 -12.22 -4.13
CA ASN A 152 -8.71 -13.36 -4.29
C ASN A 152 -10.15 -12.90 -4.54
N PRO A 153 -10.71 -13.09 -5.75
CA PRO A 153 -12.06 -12.61 -6.08
C PRO A 153 -13.16 -13.27 -5.22
N SER A 154 -12.90 -14.45 -4.66
CA SER A 154 -13.85 -15.16 -3.78
C SER A 154 -13.75 -14.77 -2.31
N ASP A 155 -12.75 -13.96 -1.93
CA ASP A 155 -12.53 -13.51 -0.55
C ASP A 155 -13.07 -12.08 -0.36
N PRO A 156 -14.12 -11.87 0.45
CA PRO A 156 -14.70 -10.54 0.68
C PRO A 156 -13.73 -9.50 1.25
N GLU A 157 -12.65 -9.91 1.89
CA GLU A 157 -11.65 -8.98 2.45
C GLU A 157 -10.50 -8.70 1.47
N LEU A 158 -10.32 -9.54 0.44
CA LEU A 158 -9.19 -9.53 -0.50
C LEU A 158 -9.60 -9.53 -2.00
N ASN A 159 -10.86 -9.23 -2.32
CA ASN A 159 -11.38 -9.15 -3.68
C ASN A 159 -11.34 -7.74 -4.30
N SER A 160 -10.75 -6.77 -3.62
CA SER A 160 -10.75 -5.37 -4.07
C SER A 160 -9.92 -5.18 -5.35
N THR A 161 -10.51 -4.49 -6.33
CA THR A 161 -9.84 -4.07 -7.58
C THR A 161 -8.90 -2.88 -7.37
N SER A 162 -8.98 -2.16 -6.26
CA SER A 162 -8.05 -1.08 -5.90
C SER A 162 -6.75 -1.63 -5.27
N TRP A 163 -6.22 -2.70 -5.86
CA TRP A 163 -5.08 -3.46 -5.36
C TRP A 163 -3.83 -2.60 -5.25
N PHE A 164 -3.55 -1.75 -6.24
CA PHE A 164 -2.38 -0.86 -6.18
C PHE A 164 -2.48 0.13 -5.03
N VAL A 165 -3.67 0.69 -4.77
CA VAL A 165 -3.89 1.57 -3.61
C VAL A 165 -3.58 0.84 -2.31
N SER A 166 -4.02 -0.42 -2.20
CA SER A 166 -3.87 -1.23 -1.00
C SER A 166 -2.43 -1.62 -0.68
N TYR A 167 -1.58 -1.83 -1.71
CA TYR A 167 -0.23 -2.38 -1.52
C TYR A 167 0.91 -1.40 -1.80
N ILE A 168 0.71 -0.42 -2.67
CA ILE A 168 1.74 0.56 -3.03
C ILE A 168 1.27 2.00 -2.88
N GLY A 169 0.04 2.28 -2.47
CA GLY A 169 -0.60 3.61 -2.52
C GLY A 169 0.30 4.80 -2.15
N SER A 170 0.69 4.94 -0.87
CA SER A 170 1.57 6.05 -0.44
C SER A 170 3.00 6.00 -1.01
N PHE A 171 3.39 4.89 -1.63
CA PHE A 171 4.73 4.62 -2.12
C PHE A 171 4.79 4.49 -3.65
N VAL A 172 3.70 4.82 -4.35
CA VAL A 172 3.56 4.58 -5.79
C VAL A 172 4.63 5.31 -6.59
N THR A 173 5.14 6.45 -6.10
CA THR A 173 6.19 7.22 -6.77
C THR A 173 7.53 6.49 -6.87
N PHE A 174 7.75 5.44 -6.07
CA PHE A 174 8.95 4.61 -6.16
C PHE A 174 8.83 3.48 -7.20
N ILE A 175 7.65 3.28 -7.80
CA ILE A 175 7.43 2.19 -8.73
C ILE A 175 8.24 2.35 -10.02
N THR A 176 8.84 1.24 -10.46
CA THR A 176 9.47 1.13 -11.77
C THR A 176 8.64 0.28 -12.72
N LEU A 177 8.97 0.31 -14.02
CA LEU A 177 8.30 -0.56 -14.99
C LEU A 177 8.59 -2.06 -14.71
N ASP A 178 9.80 -2.38 -14.25
CA ASP A 178 10.15 -3.73 -13.79
C ASP A 178 9.26 -4.15 -12.61
N ASP A 179 9.05 -3.26 -11.65
CA ASP A 179 8.18 -3.53 -10.51
C ASP A 179 6.74 -3.80 -10.96
N LEU A 180 6.15 -2.92 -11.79
CA LEU A 180 4.79 -3.10 -12.28
C LEU A 180 4.60 -4.42 -13.04
N THR A 181 5.54 -4.76 -13.93
CA THR A 181 5.48 -5.99 -14.74
C THR A 181 5.81 -7.27 -13.95
N SER A 182 6.52 -7.14 -12.84
CA SER A 182 6.84 -8.26 -11.95
C SER A 182 5.78 -8.54 -10.88
N PHE A 183 5.01 -7.52 -10.48
CA PHE A 183 3.99 -7.67 -9.43
C PHE A 183 2.78 -8.43 -9.91
N ILE A 184 2.39 -8.24 -11.18
CA ILE A 184 1.13 -8.74 -11.72
C ILE A 184 1.38 -9.20 -13.16
N SER A 185 0.87 -10.39 -13.50
CA SER A 185 0.87 -10.87 -14.89
C SER A 185 -0.07 -10.02 -15.76
N ILE A 186 0.21 -9.90 -17.07
CA ILE A 186 -0.63 -9.12 -18.00
C ILE A 186 -2.11 -9.50 -17.88
N SER A 187 -2.43 -10.80 -17.87
CA SER A 187 -3.82 -11.29 -17.77
C SER A 187 -4.53 -10.92 -16.47
N GLN A 188 -3.79 -10.67 -15.39
CA GLN A 188 -4.39 -10.22 -14.12
C GLN A 188 -4.42 -8.70 -14.00
N LEU A 189 -3.54 -7.99 -14.70
CA LEU A 189 -3.47 -6.54 -14.66
C LEU A 189 -4.80 -5.93 -15.10
N GLU A 190 -5.43 -6.51 -16.11
CA GLU A 190 -6.76 -6.15 -16.66
C GLU A 190 -7.83 -5.92 -15.58
N ILE A 191 -7.79 -6.71 -14.50
CA ILE A 191 -8.73 -6.63 -13.37
C ILE A 191 -8.65 -5.28 -12.63
N PHE A 192 -7.48 -4.65 -12.66
CA PHE A 192 -7.15 -3.48 -11.85
C PHE A 192 -7.11 -2.16 -12.64
N LEU A 193 -7.05 -2.24 -13.98
CA LEU A 193 -6.78 -1.08 -14.84
C LEU A 193 -7.90 -0.02 -14.82
N GLU A 194 -9.16 -0.46 -14.77
CA GLU A 194 -10.33 0.41 -14.79
C GLU A 194 -10.77 0.90 -13.41
N ASP A 195 -10.15 0.43 -12.32
CA ASP A 195 -10.50 0.84 -10.98
C ASP A 195 -10.20 2.34 -10.78
N ASN A 196 -11.23 3.13 -10.47
CA ASN A 196 -11.09 4.58 -10.31
C ASN A 196 -10.04 4.99 -9.27
N SER A 197 -9.85 4.20 -8.21
CA SER A 197 -8.86 4.50 -7.18
C SER A 197 -7.45 4.24 -7.68
N ASN A 198 -7.25 3.21 -8.51
CA ASN A 198 -5.97 2.98 -9.17
C ASN A 198 -5.68 4.07 -10.22
N LEU A 199 -6.67 4.46 -11.02
CA LEU A 199 -6.52 5.56 -11.97
C LEU A 199 -6.08 6.84 -11.26
N GLU A 200 -6.74 7.20 -10.15
CA GLU A 200 -6.35 8.37 -9.35
C GLU A 200 -4.97 8.19 -8.69
N LEU A 201 -4.60 6.98 -8.29
CA LEU A 201 -3.26 6.72 -7.77
C LEU A 201 -2.17 6.98 -8.81
N PHE A 202 -2.39 6.56 -10.06
CA PHE A 202 -1.47 6.79 -11.17
C PHE A 202 -1.58 8.21 -11.76
N ASN A 203 -2.54 9.02 -11.30
CA ASN A 203 -2.65 10.45 -11.61
C ASN A 203 -1.59 11.29 -10.87
N ASN A 204 -0.31 10.92 -11.00
CA ASN A 204 0.79 11.53 -10.27
C ASN A 204 2.00 11.73 -11.18
N THR A 205 2.37 12.99 -11.39
CA THR A 205 3.47 13.39 -12.29
C THR A 205 4.86 12.98 -11.78
N ALA A 206 5.00 12.58 -10.51
CA ALA A 206 6.23 12.03 -9.99
C ALA A 206 6.46 10.56 -10.39
N ILE A 207 5.43 9.88 -10.93
CA ILE A 207 5.59 8.53 -11.47
C ILE A 207 6.26 8.61 -12.84
N SER A 208 7.20 7.69 -13.11
CA SER A 208 7.89 7.60 -14.39
C SER A 208 6.90 7.45 -15.56
N LYS A 209 7.13 8.20 -16.65
CA LYS A 209 6.34 8.11 -17.89
C LYS A 209 6.33 6.70 -18.48
N TYR A 210 7.38 5.91 -18.26
CA TYR A 210 7.41 4.51 -18.72
C TYR A 210 6.39 3.64 -17.98
N VAL A 211 6.12 3.93 -16.70
CA VAL A 211 5.14 3.20 -15.90
C VAL A 211 3.73 3.61 -16.32
N THR A 212 3.44 4.91 -16.34
CA THR A 212 2.11 5.41 -16.71
C THR A 212 1.78 5.11 -18.18
N GLY A 213 2.75 5.20 -19.08
CA GLY A 213 2.58 4.82 -20.48
C GLY A 213 2.30 3.33 -20.66
N TYR A 214 3.01 2.46 -19.93
CA TYR A 214 2.67 1.04 -19.91
C TYR A 214 1.27 0.78 -19.36
N TYR A 215 0.88 1.43 -18.24
CA TYR A 215 -0.46 1.32 -17.68
C TYR A 215 -1.54 1.70 -18.70
N ILE A 216 -1.36 2.83 -19.41
CA ILE A 216 -2.30 3.32 -20.44
C ILE A 216 -2.34 2.38 -21.65
N THR A 217 -1.19 1.89 -22.10
CA THR A 217 -1.10 0.90 -23.18
C THR A 217 -1.91 -0.34 -22.84
N GLN A 218 -1.74 -0.88 -21.63
CA GLN A 218 -2.48 -2.07 -21.19
C GLN A 218 -3.98 -1.78 -21.03
N LEU A 219 -4.36 -0.59 -20.52
CA LEU A 219 -5.76 -0.20 -20.36
C LEU A 219 -6.50 -0.21 -21.69
N TYR A 220 -5.93 0.38 -22.73
CA TYR A 220 -6.56 0.41 -24.07
C TYR A 220 -6.40 -0.88 -24.85
N ALA A 221 -5.40 -1.72 -24.54
CA ALA A 221 -5.33 -3.08 -25.07
C ALA A 221 -6.48 -3.94 -24.53
N PHE A 222 -6.81 -3.81 -23.24
CA PHE A 222 -7.91 -4.51 -22.59
C PHE A 222 -9.28 -3.96 -22.98
N ASN A 223 -9.45 -2.64 -22.92
CA ASN A 223 -10.68 -1.95 -23.27
C ASN A 223 -10.40 -0.83 -24.30
N PRO A 224 -10.43 -1.15 -25.61
CA PRO A 224 -10.15 -0.19 -26.67
C PRO A 224 -11.10 1.02 -26.71
N ASN A 225 -12.27 0.91 -26.09
CA ASN A 225 -13.28 1.97 -26.02
C ASN A 225 -13.35 2.62 -24.63
N PHE A 226 -12.31 2.47 -23.80
CA PHE A 226 -12.27 3.10 -22.49
C PHE A 226 -12.45 4.62 -22.63
N SER A 227 -13.34 5.18 -21.82
CA SER A 227 -13.74 6.59 -21.98
C SER A 227 -12.64 7.54 -21.51
N LEU A 228 -12.21 8.46 -22.39
CA LEU A 228 -11.28 9.54 -22.03
C LEU A 228 -11.77 10.40 -20.86
N PHE A 229 -13.08 10.47 -20.62
CA PHE A 229 -13.65 11.22 -19.50
C PHE A 229 -13.37 10.58 -18.15
N LYS A 230 -13.10 9.27 -18.11
CA LYS A 230 -12.71 8.53 -16.92
C LYS A 230 -11.22 8.59 -16.63
N LEU A 231 -10.39 9.05 -17.58
CA LEU A 231 -8.97 9.27 -17.33
C LEU A 231 -8.77 10.53 -16.50
N PRO A 232 -8.02 10.44 -15.39
CA PRO A 232 -7.53 11.60 -14.66
C PRO A 232 -6.61 12.47 -15.54
N GLY A 233 -6.52 13.75 -15.17
CA GLY A 233 -5.88 14.77 -16.00
C GLY A 233 -4.46 14.44 -16.46
N SER A 234 -3.59 13.97 -15.56
CA SER A 234 -2.20 13.66 -15.94
C SER A 234 -2.07 12.41 -16.83
N LEU A 235 -3.00 11.46 -16.70
CA LEU A 235 -3.05 10.27 -17.54
C LEU A 235 -3.58 10.57 -18.95
N LEU A 236 -4.44 11.58 -19.09
CA LEU A 236 -4.90 12.07 -20.40
C LEU A 236 -3.75 12.61 -21.26
N CYS A 237 -2.63 12.98 -20.66
CA CYS A 237 -1.44 13.50 -21.35
C CYS A 237 -0.53 12.42 -21.94
N SER A 238 -0.87 11.15 -21.78
CA SER A 238 -0.07 10.05 -22.31
C SER A 238 -0.19 9.99 -23.84
N SER A 239 0.96 9.91 -24.51
CA SER A 239 1.06 9.62 -25.95
C SER A 239 0.71 8.17 -26.30
N ASP A 240 0.48 7.32 -25.29
CA ASP A 240 0.17 5.91 -25.46
C ASP A 240 -1.35 5.67 -25.60
N ILE A 241 -2.16 6.74 -25.52
CA ILE A 241 -3.59 6.68 -25.81
C ILE A 241 -3.78 6.56 -27.33
N PRO A 242 -4.49 5.54 -27.85
CA PRO A 242 -4.69 5.40 -29.29
C PRO A 242 -5.47 6.57 -29.89
N SER A 243 -4.97 7.14 -31.00
CA SER A 243 -5.62 8.25 -31.72
C SER A 243 -7.06 7.94 -32.16
N SER A 244 -7.37 6.66 -32.40
CA SER A 244 -8.72 6.18 -32.71
C SER A 244 -9.76 6.53 -31.64
N VAL A 245 -9.36 6.57 -30.37
CA VAL A 245 -10.27 6.90 -29.25
C VAL A 245 -10.72 8.36 -29.37
N PHE A 246 -9.80 9.27 -29.69
CA PHE A 246 -10.13 10.68 -29.93
C PHE A 246 -11.01 10.89 -31.15
N SER A 247 -10.79 10.13 -32.23
CA SER A 247 -11.63 10.22 -33.44
C SER A 247 -13.07 9.76 -33.25
N SER A 248 -13.34 9.02 -32.15
CA SER A 248 -14.67 8.49 -31.85
C SER A 248 -15.58 9.49 -31.10
N LEU A 249 -15.03 10.62 -30.67
CA LEU A 249 -15.74 11.65 -29.91
C LEU A 249 -16.74 12.42 -30.76
N THR A 250 -17.81 12.90 -30.13
CA THR A 250 -18.67 13.94 -30.69
C THR A 250 -18.02 15.32 -30.62
N GLU A 251 -18.48 16.27 -31.43
CA GLU A 251 -17.98 17.66 -31.41
C GLU A 251 -18.05 18.29 -30.00
N SER A 252 -19.13 18.05 -29.24
CA SER A 252 -19.25 18.55 -27.87
C SER A 252 -18.26 17.88 -26.91
N GLU A 253 -18.03 16.58 -27.06
CA GLU A 253 -17.07 15.84 -26.22
C GLU A 253 -15.64 16.28 -26.52
N THR A 254 -15.32 16.49 -27.79
CA THR A 254 -14.02 17.01 -28.24
C THR A 254 -13.70 18.34 -27.60
N MET A 255 -14.65 19.29 -27.52
CA MET A 255 -14.41 20.58 -26.86
C MET A 255 -14.06 20.41 -25.38
N VAL A 256 -14.70 19.49 -24.67
CA VAL A 256 -14.39 19.20 -23.26
C VAL A 256 -13.01 18.54 -23.13
N ILE A 257 -12.67 17.60 -24.01
CA ILE A 257 -11.36 16.95 -24.01
C ILE A 257 -10.23 17.95 -24.34
N LEU A 258 -10.44 18.86 -25.29
CA LEU A 258 -9.49 19.93 -25.62
C LEU A 258 -9.23 20.84 -24.42
N GLU A 259 -10.29 21.23 -23.68
CA GLU A 259 -10.14 22.03 -22.45
C GLU A 259 -9.33 21.29 -21.38
N LYS A 260 -9.59 19.99 -21.20
CA LYS A 260 -8.82 19.14 -20.28
C LYS A 260 -7.35 19.03 -20.72
N LEU A 261 -7.07 18.75 -21.99
CA LEU A 261 -5.71 18.68 -22.53
C LEU A 261 -4.97 20.01 -22.35
N LYS A 262 -5.63 21.14 -22.61
CA LYS A 262 -5.06 22.47 -22.35
C LYS A 262 -4.72 22.67 -20.88
N THR A 263 -5.63 22.26 -19.99
CA THR A 263 -5.49 22.44 -18.53
C THR A 263 -4.38 21.57 -17.94
N PHE A 264 -4.32 20.29 -18.32
CA PHE A 264 -3.44 19.31 -17.67
C PHE A 264 -2.16 19.02 -18.45
N CYS A 265 -2.18 19.17 -19.77
CA CYS A 265 -1.11 18.73 -20.67
C CYS A 265 -0.43 19.88 -21.41
N ASN A 266 -0.91 21.12 -21.25
CA ASN A 266 -0.52 22.27 -22.07
C ASN A 266 -0.82 22.05 -23.57
N GLY A 267 -1.92 21.34 -23.87
CA GLY A 267 -2.31 20.95 -25.22
C GLY A 267 -1.80 19.55 -25.59
N THR A 268 -1.84 19.24 -26.89
CA THR A 268 -1.25 18.02 -27.46
C THR A 268 -0.27 18.41 -28.57
N GLU A 269 0.92 17.82 -28.55
CA GLU A 269 1.92 17.95 -29.62
C GLU A 269 1.91 16.75 -30.56
N ASP A 270 1.07 15.73 -30.27
CA ASP A 270 0.94 14.55 -31.08
C ASP A 270 0.12 14.87 -32.35
N PRO A 271 0.72 14.77 -33.56
CA PRO A 271 0.04 15.09 -34.80
C PRO A 271 -1.16 14.19 -35.08
N GLU A 272 -1.11 12.91 -34.68
CA GLU A 272 -2.20 11.95 -34.89
C GLU A 272 -3.39 12.27 -33.98
N VAL A 273 -3.13 12.57 -32.70
CA VAL A 273 -4.17 13.00 -31.76
C VAL A 273 -4.77 14.34 -32.21
N SER A 274 -3.95 15.28 -32.66
CA SER A 274 -4.40 16.57 -33.19
C SER A 274 -5.31 16.42 -34.41
N ALA A 275 -4.91 15.55 -35.35
CA ALA A 275 -5.69 15.22 -36.54
C ALA A 275 -7.01 14.52 -36.17
N ALA A 276 -6.97 13.57 -35.24
CA ALA A 276 -8.14 12.85 -34.76
C ALA A 276 -9.16 13.79 -34.11
N LEU A 277 -8.72 14.68 -33.21
CA LEU A 277 -9.58 15.69 -32.58
C LEU A 277 -10.19 16.63 -33.62
N THR A 278 -9.36 17.15 -34.56
CA THR A 278 -9.83 18.07 -35.61
C THR A 278 -10.88 17.42 -36.51
N SER A 279 -10.76 16.13 -36.80
CA SER A 279 -11.72 15.41 -37.65
C SER A 279 -13.15 15.38 -37.12
N THR A 280 -13.33 15.60 -35.80
CA THR A 280 -14.64 15.59 -35.14
C THR A 280 -15.33 16.96 -35.11
N ILE A 281 -14.58 18.04 -35.38
CA ILE A 281 -15.09 19.42 -35.30
C ILE A 281 -15.67 19.82 -36.65
N LYS A 282 -16.96 20.17 -36.68
CA LYS A 282 -17.66 20.60 -37.90
C LYS A 282 -17.64 22.11 -38.05
N THR A 283 -17.54 22.84 -36.93
CA THR A 283 -17.61 24.30 -36.89
C THR A 283 -16.38 24.87 -36.18
N PHE A 284 -15.47 25.49 -36.93
CA PHE A 284 -14.29 26.15 -36.35
C PHE A 284 -14.70 27.48 -35.71
N THR A 285 -14.54 27.61 -34.39
CA THR A 285 -14.74 28.87 -33.65
C THR A 285 -13.40 29.40 -33.12
N LYS A 286 -13.38 30.63 -32.57
CA LYS A 286 -12.17 31.22 -31.98
C LYS A 286 -11.63 30.45 -30.78
N GLU A 287 -12.42 29.56 -30.20
CA GLU A 287 -12.08 28.70 -29.06
C GLU A 287 -11.38 27.40 -29.51
N THR A 288 -11.35 27.14 -30.82
CA THR A 288 -10.70 25.96 -31.43
C THR A 288 -9.17 26.12 -31.57
N PHE A 289 -8.61 27.30 -31.27
CA PHE A 289 -7.17 27.61 -31.35
C PHE A 289 -6.62 28.11 -30.01
#